data_AF-A0A2E3RTG8-F1
#
_entry.id   AF-A0A2E3RTG8-F1
#
_cell.length_a   1.000
_cell.length_b   1.000
_cell.length_c   1.000
_cell.angle_alpha   90.00
_cell.angle_beta   90.00
_cell.angle_gamma   90.00
#
_symmetry.space_group_name_H-M   'P 1'
#
loop_
_entity.id
_entity.type
_entity.pdbx_description
1 polymer ?
#
loop_
_entity_poly.entity_id
_entity_poly.type
_entity_poly.pdbx_seq_one_letter_code
_entity_poly.pdbx_strand_id
1 'polypeptide(L)'
;MHTRTLAKCLPLLWMPLLIAGCDKQPQQAWEQATSRTPQATSVKDEWIVLSTEWMQATNQDMLEVLEDDLEVAISRARQAEPRARRLWASTPEDQKDRWAVLWGKGRGSSILDPESPQIEYLWVIPIRWNQFRIEGMLASQPLSDDQLKPGELIAFASEDLADWIHEPEIGDVEGGYTIKVLRDYLKRNPFAR
;
A
#
# COMPACT_ATOMS: atom_id res chain seq x y z
N MET A 1 49.28 -1.97 -65.74
CA MET A 1 49.14 -3.17 -64.87
C MET A 1 47.79 -3.12 -64.20
N HIS A 2 46.98 -4.14 -64.46
CA HIS A 2 45.61 -4.32 -63.97
C HIS A 2 45.60 -4.86 -62.53
N THR A 3 44.61 -4.49 -61.73
CA THR A 3 43.93 -5.43 -60.83
C THR A 3 42.53 -4.90 -60.50
N ARG A 4 41.51 -5.64 -60.96
CA ARG A 4 40.09 -5.46 -60.64
C ARG A 4 39.80 -6.27 -59.38
N THR A 5 39.17 -5.68 -58.37
CA THR A 5 38.67 -6.42 -57.20
C THR A 5 37.16 -6.57 -57.30
N LEU A 6 36.72 -7.83 -57.35
CA LEU A 6 35.35 -8.30 -57.54
C LEU A 6 34.52 -8.09 -56.27
N ALA A 7 33.35 -7.46 -56.44
CA ALA A 7 32.27 -7.41 -55.47
C ALA A 7 31.64 -8.80 -55.33
N LYS A 8 31.56 -9.30 -54.08
CA LYS A 8 30.82 -10.51 -53.74
C LYS A 8 29.41 -10.11 -53.28
N CYS A 9 28.41 -10.41 -54.10
CA CYS A 9 27.01 -10.44 -53.68
C CYS A 9 26.81 -11.58 -52.68
N LEU A 10 26.38 -11.26 -51.47
CA LEU A 10 25.82 -12.25 -50.53
C LEU A 10 24.32 -12.45 -50.84
N PRO A 11 23.82 -13.68 -50.77
CA PRO A 11 22.40 -13.97 -50.92
C PRO A 11 21.64 -13.56 -49.66
N LEU A 12 20.57 -12.78 -49.87
CA LEU A 12 19.51 -12.53 -48.90
C LEU A 12 18.83 -13.85 -48.54
N LEU A 13 19.20 -14.42 -47.39
CA LEU A 13 18.46 -15.48 -46.72
C LEU A 13 17.23 -14.85 -46.06
N TRP A 14 16.09 -15.01 -46.73
CA TRP A 14 14.76 -14.80 -46.13
C TRP A 14 14.58 -15.82 -45.00
N MET A 15 14.65 -15.36 -43.76
CA MET A 15 14.18 -16.12 -42.61
C MET A 15 12.67 -15.86 -42.42
N PRO A 16 11.82 -16.90 -42.44
CA PRO A 16 10.44 -16.76 -42.00
C PRO A 16 10.45 -16.51 -40.49
N LEU A 17 10.02 -15.30 -40.11
CA LEU A 17 9.78 -14.91 -38.73
C LEU A 17 8.54 -15.67 -38.23
N LEU A 18 8.75 -16.80 -37.56
CA LEU A 18 7.70 -17.48 -36.81
C LEU A 18 7.42 -16.65 -35.55
N ILE A 19 6.42 -15.78 -35.63
CA ILE A 19 5.82 -15.13 -34.46
C ILE A 19 5.03 -16.21 -33.72
N ALA A 20 5.71 -16.92 -32.81
CA ALA A 20 5.05 -17.77 -31.84
C ALA A 20 4.27 -16.87 -30.87
N GLY A 21 2.94 -16.90 -30.99
CA GLY A 21 2.03 -16.14 -30.15
C GLY A 21 2.23 -16.46 -28.67
N CYS A 22 2.71 -15.46 -27.93
CA CYS A 22 2.65 -15.39 -26.48
C CYS A 22 1.48 -14.50 -26.07
N ASP A 23 0.26 -14.85 -26.48
CA ASP A 23 -0.96 -14.28 -25.90
C ASP A 23 -1.51 -15.27 -24.87
N LYS A 24 -0.91 -15.26 -23.68
CA LYS A 24 -1.57 -15.70 -22.46
C LYS A 24 -1.61 -14.55 -21.48
N GLN A 25 -2.57 -13.69 -21.79
CA GLN A 25 -3.16 -12.64 -20.99
C GLN A 25 -3.18 -12.98 -19.49
N PRO A 26 -2.35 -12.32 -18.64
CA PRO A 26 -2.39 -12.50 -17.19
C PRO A 26 -3.60 -11.83 -16.51
N GLN A 27 -4.52 -11.22 -17.26
CA GLN A 27 -5.66 -10.49 -16.67
C GLN A 27 -6.77 -11.39 -16.07
N GLN A 28 -6.85 -12.69 -16.36
CA GLN A 28 -7.92 -13.50 -15.74
C GLN A 28 -7.60 -14.02 -14.33
N ALA A 29 -6.35 -13.91 -13.87
CA ALA A 29 -5.97 -14.37 -12.53
C ALA A 29 -6.43 -13.42 -11.41
N TRP A 30 -6.59 -12.12 -11.68
CA TRP A 30 -6.97 -11.14 -10.65
C TRP A 30 -8.49 -11.05 -10.44
N GLU A 31 -9.32 -11.30 -11.46
CA GLU A 31 -10.79 -11.28 -11.34
C GLU A 31 -11.33 -12.45 -10.47
N GLN A 32 -10.61 -13.56 -10.40
CA GLN A 32 -10.96 -14.67 -9.49
C GLN A 32 -10.48 -14.42 -8.04
N ALA A 33 -9.57 -13.48 -7.81
CA ALA A 33 -9.11 -13.12 -6.46
C ALA A 33 -10.05 -12.14 -5.75
N THR A 34 -10.84 -11.35 -6.50
CA THR A 34 -11.72 -10.30 -5.94
C THR A 34 -13.13 -10.78 -5.58
N SER A 35 -13.53 -11.98 -5.99
CA SER A 35 -14.90 -12.52 -5.79
C SER A 35 -15.05 -13.40 -4.54
N ARG A 36 -13.97 -13.61 -3.77
CA ARG A 36 -14.05 -14.16 -2.42
C ARG A 36 -13.76 -13.04 -1.45
N THR A 37 -14.73 -12.65 -0.62
CA THR A 37 -14.43 -11.86 0.58
C THR A 37 -13.39 -12.67 1.36
N PRO A 38 -12.14 -12.21 1.49
CA PRO A 38 -11.12 -12.97 2.20
C PRO A 38 -11.60 -13.08 3.64
N GLN A 39 -11.84 -14.30 4.12
CA GLN A 39 -11.89 -14.53 5.56
C GLN A 39 -10.50 -14.12 6.05
N ALA A 40 -10.40 -13.09 6.90
CA ALA A 40 -9.12 -12.57 7.37
C ALA A 40 -8.29 -13.74 7.95
N THR A 41 -7.26 -14.16 7.21
CA THR A 41 -6.43 -15.31 7.58
C THR A 41 -5.23 -14.89 8.44
N SER A 42 -4.97 -13.60 8.53
CA SER A 42 -3.85 -13.01 9.28
C SER A 42 -4.32 -11.88 10.19
N VAL A 43 -3.54 -11.58 11.23
CA VAL A 43 -3.79 -10.44 12.12
C VAL A 43 -3.69 -9.14 11.33
N LYS A 44 -2.77 -9.05 10.36
CA LYS A 44 -2.68 -7.93 9.42
C LYS A 44 -4.00 -7.68 8.69
N ASP A 45 -4.64 -8.73 8.16
CA ASP A 45 -5.89 -8.58 7.40
C ASP A 45 -7.02 -8.06 8.31
N GLU A 46 -7.11 -8.58 9.54
CA GLU A 46 -8.07 -8.08 10.54
C GLU A 46 -7.83 -6.59 10.81
N TRP A 47 -6.57 -6.16 10.89
CA TRP A 47 -6.22 -4.77 11.18
C TRP A 47 -6.52 -3.84 10.00
N ILE A 48 -6.30 -4.29 8.77
CA ILE A 48 -6.69 -3.55 7.55
C ILE A 48 -8.21 -3.40 7.49
N VAL A 49 -8.96 -4.47 7.79
CA VAL A 49 -10.43 -4.43 7.81
C VAL A 49 -10.93 -3.49 8.91
N LEU A 50 -10.47 -3.69 10.15
CA LEU A 50 -10.88 -2.88 11.31
C LEU A 50 -10.64 -1.38 11.09
N SER A 51 -9.51 -1.02 10.51
CA SER A 51 -9.20 0.40 10.23
C SER A 51 -9.98 0.95 9.05
N THR A 52 -10.25 0.14 8.01
CA THR A 52 -11.08 0.56 6.88
C THR A 52 -12.52 0.81 7.33
N GLU A 53 -13.10 -0.11 8.10
CA GLU A 53 -14.43 0.06 8.71
C GLU A 53 -14.47 1.29 9.62
N TRP A 54 -13.41 1.52 10.39
CA TRP A 54 -13.33 2.69 11.26
C TRP A 54 -13.31 4.00 10.50
N MET A 55 -12.45 4.11 9.49
CA MET A 55 -12.34 5.33 8.69
C MET A 55 -13.63 5.66 7.95
N GLN A 56 -14.44 4.63 7.67
CA GLN A 56 -15.80 4.79 7.13
C GLN A 56 -16.81 5.20 8.19
N ALA A 57 -16.71 4.64 9.40
CA ALA A 57 -17.68 4.81 10.48
C ALA A 57 -17.39 6.03 11.37
N THR A 58 -16.21 6.64 11.30
CA THR A 58 -15.88 7.85 12.03
C THR A 58 -16.79 9.01 11.59
N ASN A 59 -17.86 9.19 12.35
CA ASN A 59 -18.58 10.45 12.40
C ASN A 59 -17.65 11.52 12.98
N GLN A 60 -17.79 12.77 12.53
CA GLN A 60 -16.86 13.86 12.83
C GLN A 60 -16.60 14.03 14.35
N ASP A 61 -17.63 13.82 15.18
CA ASP A 61 -17.57 13.89 16.64
C ASP A 61 -16.58 12.90 17.29
N MET A 62 -16.36 11.73 16.67
CA MET A 62 -15.45 10.71 17.21
C MET A 62 -13.98 11.02 16.89
N LEU A 63 -13.74 11.70 15.77
CA LEU A 63 -12.40 12.16 15.38
C LEU A 63 -11.93 13.27 16.33
N GLU A 64 -12.79 14.20 16.72
CA GLU A 64 -12.43 15.28 17.66
C GLU A 64 -11.97 14.73 19.02
N VAL A 65 -12.57 13.64 19.52
CA VAL A 65 -12.19 13.02 20.80
C VAL A 65 -10.85 12.30 20.72
N LEU A 66 -10.46 11.85 19.53
CA LEU A 66 -9.27 11.01 19.32
C LEU A 66 -8.11 11.72 18.66
N GLU A 67 -8.28 12.97 18.23
CA GLU A 67 -7.29 13.71 17.46
C GLU A 67 -5.92 13.75 18.17
N ASP A 68 -5.90 14.14 19.44
CA ASP A 68 -4.67 14.20 20.25
C ASP A 68 -3.99 12.82 20.38
N ASP A 69 -4.77 11.77 20.67
CA ASP A 69 -4.24 10.40 20.85
C ASP A 69 -3.70 9.85 19.51
N LEU A 70 -4.37 10.13 18.40
CA LEU A 70 -3.97 9.74 17.05
C LEU A 70 -2.72 10.50 16.60
N GLU A 71 -2.63 11.80 16.86
CA GLU A 71 -1.44 12.60 16.54
C GLU A 71 -0.22 12.07 17.30
N VAL A 72 -0.38 11.77 18.60
CA VAL A 72 0.67 11.15 19.41
C VAL A 72 1.06 9.78 18.85
N ALA A 73 0.09 8.96 18.43
CA ALA A 73 0.35 7.65 17.83
C ALA A 73 1.10 7.74 16.50
N ILE A 74 0.69 8.65 15.60
CA ILE A 74 1.36 8.92 14.32
C ILE A 74 2.79 9.41 14.56
N SER A 75 2.98 10.34 15.51
CA SER A 75 4.30 10.83 15.88
C SER A 75 5.22 9.71 16.36
N ARG A 76 4.72 8.79 17.20
CA ARG A 76 5.47 7.60 17.63
C ARG A 76 5.78 6.66 16.48
N ALA A 77 4.82 6.42 15.58
CA ALA A 77 5.03 5.58 14.41
C ALA A 77 6.15 6.12 13.52
N ARG A 78 6.15 7.44 13.26
CA ARG A 78 7.18 8.15 12.51
C ARG A 78 8.54 8.13 13.19
N GLN A 79 8.61 8.28 14.51
CA GLN A 79 9.87 8.15 15.25
C GLN A 79 10.47 6.73 15.15
N ALA A 80 9.61 5.71 15.10
CA ALA A 80 10.04 4.32 14.96
C ALA A 80 10.31 3.89 13.50
N GLU A 81 9.87 4.69 12.53
CA GLU A 81 9.97 4.43 11.09
C GLU A 81 11.39 4.06 10.63
N PRO A 82 12.47 4.75 11.04
CA PRO A 82 13.80 4.40 10.55
C PRO A 82 14.23 2.99 10.95
N ARG A 83 13.77 2.47 12.10
CA ARG A 83 13.98 1.08 12.52
C ARG A 83 13.13 0.14 11.66
N ALA A 84 11.85 0.45 11.48
CA ALA A 84 10.92 -0.35 10.68
C ALA A 84 11.43 -0.52 9.24
N ARG A 85 11.85 0.57 8.60
CA ARG A 85 12.41 0.55 7.24
C ARG A 85 13.66 -0.32 7.12
N ARG A 86 14.56 -0.27 8.11
CA ARG A 86 15.75 -1.16 8.12
C ARG A 86 15.37 -2.63 8.24
N LEU A 87 14.41 -2.94 9.11
CA LEU A 87 13.90 -4.30 9.27
C LEU A 87 13.23 -4.80 7.98
N TRP A 88 12.37 -3.98 7.36
CA TRP A 88 11.74 -4.28 6.07
C TRP A 88 12.78 -4.52 4.98
N ALA A 89 13.83 -3.68 4.90
CA ALA A 89 14.90 -3.85 3.92
C ALA A 89 15.71 -5.14 4.11
N SER A 90 15.81 -5.65 5.34
CA SER A 90 16.43 -6.95 5.64
C SER A 90 15.45 -8.14 5.61
N THR A 91 14.16 -7.89 5.43
CA THR A 91 13.14 -8.94 5.40
C THR A 91 13.24 -9.72 4.08
N PRO A 92 13.25 -11.07 4.12
CA PRO A 92 13.18 -11.90 2.91
C PRO A 92 11.99 -11.53 2.03
N GLU A 93 12.15 -11.62 0.71
CA GLU A 93 11.13 -11.16 -0.25
C GLU A 93 9.78 -11.90 -0.07
N ASP A 94 9.84 -13.19 0.25
CA ASP A 94 8.69 -14.06 0.54
C ASP A 94 8.00 -13.78 1.89
N GLN A 95 8.52 -12.83 2.67
CA GLN A 95 7.93 -12.36 3.93
C GLN A 95 7.51 -10.89 3.90
N LYS A 96 7.74 -10.18 2.79
CA LYS A 96 7.39 -8.75 2.68
C LYS A 96 5.89 -8.50 2.58
N ASP A 97 5.12 -9.49 2.19
CA ASP A 97 3.65 -9.47 2.21
C ASP A 97 3.08 -9.35 3.63
N ARG A 98 3.90 -9.52 4.66
CA ARG A 98 3.53 -9.38 6.09
C ARG A 98 3.73 -7.97 6.63
N TRP A 99 4.17 -7.07 5.77
CA TRP A 99 4.28 -5.64 6.04
C TRP A 99 3.09 -4.90 5.43
N ALA A 100 2.69 -3.82 6.09
CA ALA A 100 1.86 -2.79 5.49
C ALA A 100 2.21 -1.43 6.09
N VAL A 101 2.00 -0.38 5.34
CA VAL A 101 2.17 1.00 5.76
C VAL A 101 0.85 1.75 5.58
N LEU A 102 0.59 2.69 6.49
CA LEU A 102 -0.59 3.54 6.45
C LEU A 102 -0.18 4.90 5.86
N TRP A 103 -0.72 5.21 4.70
CA TRP A 103 -0.51 6.47 3.99
C TRP A 103 -1.61 7.46 4.34
N GLY A 104 -1.26 8.65 4.86
CA GLY A 104 -2.18 9.78 4.99
C GLY A 104 -2.28 10.55 3.68
N LYS A 105 -3.25 10.21 2.83
CA LYS A 105 -3.54 10.89 1.57
C LYS A 105 -4.37 12.14 1.85
N GLY A 106 -3.85 13.32 1.49
CA GLY A 106 -4.67 14.54 1.49
C GLY A 106 -5.81 14.45 0.47
N ARG A 107 -7.03 14.78 0.89
CA ARG A 107 -8.25 14.86 0.04
C ARG A 107 -8.48 16.27 -0.53
N GLY A 108 -7.59 17.22 -0.23
CA GLY A 108 -7.80 18.64 -0.47
C GLY A 108 -8.62 19.32 0.64
N SER A 109 -8.91 20.61 0.44
CA SER A 109 -9.74 21.41 1.36
C SER A 109 -11.22 21.04 1.25
N SER A 110 -11.92 20.94 2.38
CA SER A 110 -13.37 20.77 2.39
C SER A 110 -14.07 22.04 1.91
N ILE A 111 -15.21 21.91 1.22
CA ILE A 111 -16.07 23.07 0.88
C ILE A 111 -16.66 23.67 2.16
N LEU A 112 -16.91 22.83 3.17
CA LEU A 112 -17.52 23.25 4.44
C LEU A 112 -16.48 23.86 5.40
N ASP A 113 -15.23 23.42 5.29
CA ASP A 113 -14.11 23.94 6.07
C ASP A 113 -12.84 23.94 5.22
N PRO A 114 -12.58 25.04 4.48
CA PRO A 114 -11.44 25.09 3.58
C PRO A 114 -10.09 25.13 4.30
N GLU A 115 -10.10 25.43 5.60
CA GLU A 115 -8.91 25.54 6.45
C GLU A 115 -8.50 24.20 7.07
N SER A 116 -9.43 23.22 7.15
CA SER A 116 -9.14 21.89 7.66
C SER A 116 -8.75 20.93 6.51
N PRO A 117 -7.47 20.51 6.42
CA PRO A 117 -7.07 19.52 5.44
C PRO A 117 -7.72 18.18 5.78
N GLN A 118 -8.57 17.67 4.88
CA GLN A 118 -9.12 16.34 5.06
C GLN A 118 -8.06 15.30 4.68
N ILE A 119 -7.74 14.41 5.62
CA ILE A 119 -6.82 13.30 5.38
C ILE A 119 -7.62 12.00 5.30
N GLU A 120 -7.33 11.22 4.27
CA GLU A 120 -7.78 9.83 4.14
C GLU A 120 -6.59 8.92 4.42
N TYR A 121 -6.74 7.95 5.32
CA TYR A 121 -5.67 6.98 5.52
C TYR A 121 -5.89 5.71 4.70
N LEU A 122 -4.84 5.23 4.05
CA LEU A 122 -4.90 4.09 3.12
C LEU A 122 -3.79 3.10 3.43
N TRP A 123 -4.11 1.81 3.49
CA TRP A 123 -3.10 0.76 3.66
C TRP A 123 -2.43 0.43 2.34
N VAL A 124 -1.12 0.26 2.40
CA VAL A 124 -0.25 -0.01 1.25
C VAL A 124 0.72 -1.13 1.61
N ILE A 125 0.89 -2.12 0.74
CA ILE A 125 1.92 -3.15 0.86
C ILE A 125 3.20 -2.61 0.20
N PRO A 126 4.26 -2.30 0.95
CA PRO A 126 5.45 -1.66 0.40
C PRO A 126 6.23 -2.61 -0.52
N ILE A 127 6.54 -2.14 -1.73
CA ILE A 127 7.48 -2.76 -2.67
C ILE A 127 8.86 -2.09 -2.57
N ARG A 128 8.88 -0.76 -2.39
CA ARG A 128 10.09 0.02 -2.11
C ARG A 128 9.84 0.96 -0.95
N TRP A 129 10.76 0.98 0.00
CA TRP A 129 10.70 1.88 1.13
C TRP A 129 12.07 2.49 1.38
N ASN A 130 12.23 3.74 0.96
CA ASN A 130 13.44 4.53 1.22
C ASN A 130 13.13 5.73 2.13
N GLN A 131 14.13 6.54 2.43
CA GLN A 131 14.00 7.66 3.38
C GLN A 131 13.13 8.82 2.91
N PHE A 132 12.85 8.91 1.61
CA PHE A 132 12.09 10.01 1.01
C PHE A 132 10.77 9.56 0.42
N ARG A 133 10.68 8.30 -0.02
CA ARG A 133 9.57 7.79 -0.80
C ARG A 133 9.26 6.35 -0.46
N ILE A 134 7.97 6.06 -0.45
CA ILE A 134 7.42 4.72 -0.34
C ILE A 134 6.65 4.43 -1.63
N GLU A 135 6.89 3.27 -2.22
CA GLU A 135 6.18 2.74 -3.39
C GLU A 135 5.61 1.38 -3.01
N GLY A 136 4.35 1.10 -3.37
CA GLY A 136 3.70 -0.13 -2.97
C GLY A 136 2.35 -0.34 -3.62
N MET A 137 1.73 -1.47 -3.29
CA MET A 137 0.41 -1.83 -3.80
C MET A 137 -0.66 -1.37 -2.80
N LEU A 138 -1.66 -0.63 -3.28
CA LEU A 138 -2.79 -0.21 -2.46
C LEU A 138 -3.56 -1.45 -1.97
N ALA A 139 -3.80 -1.54 -0.65
CA ALA A 139 -4.43 -2.69 -0.01
C ALA A 139 -5.85 -2.41 0.50
N SER A 140 -6.18 -1.14 0.73
CA SER A 140 -7.52 -0.70 1.14
C SER A 140 -8.23 0.03 0.01
N GLN A 141 -9.56 -0.09 -0.05
CA GLN A 141 -10.39 0.67 -0.99
C GLN A 141 -10.49 2.14 -0.54
N PRO A 142 -10.11 3.12 -1.38
CA PRO A 142 -10.35 4.53 -1.06
C PRO A 142 -11.84 4.87 -1.08
N LEU A 143 -12.21 5.80 -0.22
CA LEU A 143 -13.53 6.41 -0.06
C LEU A 143 -13.66 7.67 -0.90
N SER A 144 -12.57 8.43 -1.00
CA SER A 144 -12.60 9.75 -1.62
C SER A 144 -12.38 9.75 -3.13
N ASP A 145 -11.80 8.68 -3.66
CA ASP A 145 -11.25 8.62 -5.01
C ASP A 145 -11.61 7.28 -5.65
N ASP A 146 -12.61 7.31 -6.52
CA ASP A 146 -13.15 6.14 -7.22
C ASP A 146 -12.24 5.63 -8.35
N GLN A 147 -11.24 6.44 -8.74
CA GLN A 147 -10.27 6.07 -9.75
C GLN A 147 -9.20 5.14 -9.16
N LEU A 148 -8.92 5.27 -7.87
CA LEU A 148 -7.97 4.42 -7.18
C LEU A 148 -8.60 3.09 -6.73
N LYS A 149 -7.88 1.99 -6.98
CA LYS A 149 -8.37 0.63 -6.69
C LYS A 149 -7.34 -0.19 -5.90
N PRO A 150 -7.79 -1.09 -5.00
CA PRO A 150 -6.92 -2.09 -4.40
C PRO A 150 -6.15 -2.86 -5.48
N GLY A 151 -4.86 -3.07 -5.24
CA GLY A 151 -3.93 -3.66 -6.20
C GLY A 151 -3.29 -2.67 -7.17
N GLU A 152 -3.56 -1.37 -7.08
CA GLU A 152 -2.83 -0.38 -7.88
C GLU A 152 -1.47 -0.02 -7.26
N LEU A 153 -0.49 0.23 -8.13
CA LEU A 153 0.81 0.73 -7.71
C LEU A 153 0.71 2.21 -7.39
N ILE A 154 1.01 2.57 -6.15
CA ILE A 154 1.01 3.95 -5.68
C ILE A 154 2.39 4.32 -5.15
N ALA A 155 2.64 5.62 -5.05
CA ALA A 155 3.87 6.14 -4.47
C ALA A 155 3.62 7.48 -3.77
N PHE A 156 4.16 7.62 -2.56
CA PHE A 156 3.96 8.80 -1.71
C PHE A 156 5.24 9.16 -0.95
N ALA A 157 5.30 10.39 -0.42
CA ALA A 157 6.45 10.85 0.33
C ALA A 157 6.51 10.16 1.69
N SER A 158 7.71 9.84 2.19
CA SER A 158 7.84 9.17 3.50
C SER A 158 7.30 10.01 4.66
N GLU A 159 7.17 11.32 4.47
CA GLU A 159 6.54 12.24 5.43
C GLU A 159 5.02 12.04 5.54
N ASP A 160 4.36 11.52 4.50
CA ASP A 160 2.93 11.19 4.53
C ASP A 160 2.65 9.83 5.19
N LEU A 161 3.68 9.14 5.70
CA LEU A 161 3.51 7.92 6.48
C LEU A 161 2.82 8.27 7.81
N ALA A 162 1.67 7.66 8.06
CA ALA A 162 0.93 7.79 9.31
C ALA A 162 1.26 6.65 10.28
N ASP A 163 1.43 5.43 9.78
CA ASP A 163 1.69 4.24 10.59
C ASP A 163 2.31 3.12 9.76
N TRP A 164 2.72 2.03 10.40
CA TRP A 164 3.21 0.82 9.75
C TRP A 164 2.94 -0.39 10.64
N ILE A 165 2.78 -1.56 10.04
CA ILE A 165 2.63 -2.82 10.74
C ILE A 165 3.55 -3.88 10.15
N HIS A 166 4.07 -4.72 11.02
CA HIS A 166 4.79 -5.93 10.67
C HIS A 166 4.29 -7.08 11.53
N GLU A 167 3.80 -8.13 10.88
CA GLU A 167 3.39 -9.37 11.53
C GLU A 167 4.53 -10.40 11.38
N PRO A 168 5.38 -10.63 12.39
CA PRO A 168 6.46 -11.62 12.30
C PRO A 168 5.92 -13.05 12.40
N GLU A 169 6.68 -14.06 11.95
CA GLU A 169 6.23 -15.48 11.95
C GLU A 169 6.03 -16.00 13.36
N ILE A 170 6.89 -15.53 14.24
CA ILE A 170 6.90 -15.85 15.65
C ILE A 170 7.04 -14.52 16.39
N GLY A 171 6.11 -14.24 17.29
CA GLY A 171 6.12 -13.05 18.12
C GLY A 171 4.91 -12.15 17.90
N ASP A 172 4.95 -10.99 18.55
CA ASP A 172 3.87 -10.01 18.53
C ASP A 172 3.97 -9.09 17.31
N VAL A 173 2.82 -8.57 16.88
CA VAL A 173 2.75 -7.54 15.83
C VAL A 173 3.50 -6.28 16.26
N GLU A 174 4.49 -5.89 15.46
CA GLU A 174 5.20 -4.63 15.61
C GLU A 174 4.47 -3.51 14.87
N GLY A 175 4.54 -2.28 15.42
CA GLY A 175 3.90 -1.11 14.83
C GLY A 175 2.41 -0.99 15.17
N GLY A 176 1.63 -0.41 14.25
CA GLY A 176 0.19 -0.22 14.30
C GLY A 176 -0.25 0.60 15.50
N TYR A 177 0.48 1.69 15.73
CA TYR A 177 0.28 2.61 16.85
C TYR A 177 -1.11 3.24 16.81
N THR A 178 -1.56 3.67 15.63
CA THR A 178 -2.88 4.27 15.42
C THR A 178 -3.99 3.25 15.66
N ILE A 179 -3.86 2.03 15.11
CA ILE A 179 -4.84 0.96 15.32
C ILE A 179 -4.95 0.57 16.80
N LYS A 180 -3.85 0.57 17.56
CA LYS A 180 -3.89 0.29 19.00
C LYS A 180 -4.74 1.34 19.74
N VAL A 181 -4.57 2.63 19.42
CA VAL A 181 -5.42 3.71 19.96
C VAL A 181 -6.89 3.48 19.59
N LEU A 182 -7.18 3.21 18.32
CA LEU A 182 -8.54 2.97 17.83
C LEU A 182 -9.20 1.77 18.53
N ARG A 183 -8.46 0.65 18.66
CA ARG A 183 -8.91 -0.55 19.35
C ARG A 183 -9.23 -0.26 20.82
N ASP A 184 -8.36 0.46 21.51
CA ASP A 184 -8.56 0.75 22.93
C ASP A 184 -9.71 1.73 23.16
N TYR A 185 -9.94 2.66 22.23
CA TYR A 185 -11.15 3.48 22.23
C TYR A 185 -12.41 2.64 22.05
N LEU A 186 -12.45 1.74 21.05
CA LEU A 186 -13.59 0.85 20.82
C LEU A 186 -13.91 -0.04 22.01
N LYS A 187 -12.89 -0.58 22.67
CA LYS A 187 -13.06 -1.38 23.90
C LYS A 187 -13.71 -0.56 25.02
N ARG A 188 -13.37 0.73 25.13
CA ARG A 188 -13.95 1.64 26.12
C ARG A 188 -15.35 2.13 25.73
N ASN A 189 -15.66 2.15 24.43
CA ASN A 189 -16.90 2.69 23.86
C ASN A 189 -17.58 1.66 22.94
N PRO A 190 -18.14 0.56 23.47
CA PRO A 190 -18.67 -0.53 22.65
C PRO A 190 -19.88 -0.15 21.77
N PHE A 191 -20.53 0.98 22.06
CA PHE A 191 -21.68 1.50 21.31
C PHE A 191 -21.30 2.47 20.19
N ALA A 192 -20.01 2.73 19.97
CA ALA A 192 -19.54 3.60 18.89
C ALA A 192 -19.49 2.89 17.51
N ARG A 193 -20.21 1.77 17.35
CA ARG A 193 -20.30 0.96 16.12
C ARG A 193 -21.64 1.13 15.43
#